data_AF-A0A9P8C5F9-F1
#
_entry.id   AF-A0A9P8C5F9-F1
#
_cell.length_a   1.000
_cell.length_b   1.000
_cell.length_c   1.000
_cell.angle_alpha   90.00
_cell.angle_beta   90.00
_cell.angle_gamma   90.00
#
_symmetry.space_group_name_H-M   'P 1'
#
loop_
_entity.id
_entity.type
_entity.pdbx_description
1 polymer ?
#
loop_
_entity_poly.entity_id
_entity_poly.type
_entity_poly.pdbx_seq_one_letter_code
_entity_poly.pdbx_strand_id
1 'polypeptide(L)'
;MAAVSNLRSEHETRENQIAEIIEDMISKRPKMKLKYGFSDRRKYILFGLNLDTPKVVNRRPREHNHPVVHYGLIASGNQVMKDGMKRDLISQQAGSVLCFEMEAAGFMDTFPCLVIRGICDYCDVHKND
;
A
#
# COMPACT_ATOMS: atom_id res chain seq x y z
N MET A 1 -3.89 -1.21 20.02
CA MET A 1 -2.58 -1.76 19.59
C MET A 1 -2.49 -3.28 19.68
N ALA A 2 -2.94 -3.94 20.75
CA ALA A 2 -2.80 -5.40 20.91
C ALA A 2 -3.32 -6.24 19.73
N ALA A 3 -4.48 -5.90 19.16
CA ALA A 3 -5.05 -6.65 18.04
C ALA A 3 -4.15 -6.67 16.78
N VAL A 4 -3.55 -5.52 16.43
CA VAL A 4 -2.65 -5.42 15.27
C VAL A 4 -1.34 -6.16 15.53
N SER A 5 -0.80 -6.05 16.75
CA SER A 5 0.41 -6.79 17.14
C SER A 5 0.20 -8.30 17.10
N ASN A 6 -0.96 -8.79 17.58
CA ASN A 6 -1.31 -10.20 17.53
C ASN A 6 -1.48 -10.68 16.09
N LEU A 7 -2.23 -9.93 15.26
CA LEU A 7 -2.42 -10.26 13.84
C LEU A 7 -1.09 -10.32 13.08
N ARG A 8 -0.17 -9.41 13.40
CA ARG A 8 1.19 -9.43 12.86
C ARG A 8 1.96 -10.67 13.30
N SER A 9 1.94 -11.00 14.59
CA SER A 9 2.63 -12.18 15.13
C SER A 9 2.07 -13.49 14.55
N GLU A 10 0.76 -13.59 14.39
CA GLU A 10 0.12 -14.74 13.73
C GLU A 10 0.55 -14.84 12.26
N HIS A 11 0.59 -13.72 11.53
CA HIS A 11 1.06 -13.72 10.15
C HIS A 11 2.58 -14.00 10.01
N GLU A 12 3.39 -13.63 10.99
CA GLU A 12 4.82 -13.98 11.01
C GLU A 12 5.05 -15.47 11.29
N THR A 13 4.12 -16.13 11.98
CA THR A 13 4.22 -17.56 12.34
C THR A 13 3.47 -18.49 11.39
N ARG A 14 2.45 -17.98 10.69
CA ARG A 14 1.63 -18.73 9.75
C ARG A 14 1.45 -17.95 8.46
N GLU A 15 1.57 -18.65 7.33
CA GLU A 15 1.29 -18.04 6.04
C GLU A 15 -0.17 -17.55 5.95
N ASN A 16 -0.37 -16.44 5.24
CA ASN A 16 -1.69 -15.93 4.90
C ASN A 16 -2.22 -16.57 3.61
N GLN A 17 -3.55 -16.59 3.45
CA GLN A 17 -4.20 -17.24 2.31
C GLN A 17 -4.46 -16.30 1.12
N ILE A 18 -3.95 -15.06 1.15
CA ILE A 18 -4.30 -14.05 0.14
C ILE A 18 -3.82 -14.50 -1.25
N ALA A 19 -2.60 -15.03 -1.33
CA ALA A 19 -2.03 -15.52 -2.58
C ALA A 19 -2.87 -16.69 -3.15
N GLU A 20 -3.15 -17.69 -2.32
CA GLU A 20 -3.95 -18.87 -2.68
C GLU A 20 -5.35 -18.47 -3.18
N ILE A 21 -6.03 -17.56 -2.48
CA ILE A 21 -7.36 -17.08 -2.87
C ILE A 21 -7.32 -16.37 -4.24
N ILE A 22 -6.29 -15.57 -4.50
CA ILE A 22 -6.13 -14.89 -5.79
C ILE A 22 -5.85 -15.90 -6.90
N GLU A 23 -4.98 -16.89 -6.65
CA GLU A 23 -4.66 -17.95 -7.61
C GLU A 23 -5.87 -18.81 -7.95
N ASP A 24 -6.63 -19.23 -6.95
CA ASP A 24 -7.88 -19.97 -7.13
C ASP A 24 -8.91 -19.16 -7.93
N MET A 25 -9.05 -17.87 -7.61
CA MET A 25 -9.93 -16.96 -8.36
C MET A 25 -9.52 -16.85 -9.84
N ILE A 26 -8.23 -16.71 -10.12
CA ILE A 26 -7.70 -16.62 -11.48
C ILE A 26 -7.88 -17.94 -12.23
N SER A 27 -7.63 -19.07 -11.56
CA SER A 27 -7.82 -20.42 -12.11
C SER A 27 -9.28 -20.66 -12.53
N LYS A 28 -10.22 -20.32 -11.64
CA LYS A 28 -11.66 -20.48 -11.87
C LYS A 28 -12.21 -19.46 -12.87
N ARG A 29 -11.60 -18.27 -12.99
CA ARG A 29 -12.07 -17.19 -13.86
C ARG A 29 -10.91 -16.56 -14.64
N PRO A 30 -10.40 -17.22 -15.71
CA PRO A 30 -9.21 -16.74 -16.43
C PRO A 30 -9.31 -15.31 -16.98
N LYS A 31 -10.52 -14.86 -17.36
CA LYS A 31 -10.76 -13.47 -17.83
C LYS A 31 -10.40 -12.41 -16.78
N MET A 32 -10.46 -12.75 -15.49
CA MET A 32 -10.14 -11.85 -14.37
C MET A 32 -8.63 -11.60 -14.26
N LYS A 33 -7.78 -12.47 -14.82
CA LYS A 33 -6.32 -12.34 -14.77
C LYS A 33 -5.83 -11.00 -15.32
N LEU A 34 -6.48 -10.47 -16.35
CA LEU A 34 -6.10 -9.20 -16.96
C LEU A 34 -6.28 -8.00 -16.03
N LYS A 35 -7.29 -8.05 -15.13
CA LYS A 35 -7.64 -6.94 -14.24
C LYS A 35 -7.11 -7.11 -12.83
N TYR A 36 -7.11 -8.34 -12.31
CA TYR A 36 -6.81 -8.66 -10.92
C TYR A 36 -5.55 -9.52 -10.77
N GLY A 37 -4.99 -10.02 -11.87
CA GLY A 37 -3.70 -10.68 -11.86
C GLY A 37 -2.56 -9.68 -11.70
N PHE A 38 -1.40 -10.20 -11.31
CA PHE A 38 -0.19 -9.39 -11.18
C PHE A 38 0.17 -8.72 -12.51
N SER A 39 0.29 -7.39 -12.52
CA SER A 39 0.78 -6.62 -13.66
C SER A 39 2.27 -6.44 -13.51
N ASP A 40 3.02 -7.10 -14.37
CA ASP A 40 4.48 -7.06 -14.44
C ASP A 40 5.01 -5.74 -15.04
N ARG A 41 4.39 -4.60 -14.71
CA ARG A 41 4.91 -3.29 -15.11
C ARG A 41 6.16 -2.99 -14.29
N ARG A 42 7.28 -3.61 -14.66
CA ARG A 42 8.62 -3.56 -14.03
C ARG A 42 9.30 -2.20 -14.07
N LYS A 43 8.60 -1.13 -14.46
CA LYS A 43 9.15 0.22 -14.54
C LYS A 43 8.29 1.13 -13.69
N TYR A 44 8.88 1.63 -12.61
CA TYR A 44 8.36 2.79 -11.94
C TYR A 44 9.16 3.99 -12.39
N ILE A 45 8.46 5.07 -12.66
CA ILE A 45 9.08 6.38 -12.78
C ILE A 45 9.24 6.84 -11.33
N LEU A 46 10.49 6.82 -10.84
CA LEU A 46 10.80 7.38 -9.53
C LEU A 46 11.27 8.80 -9.77
N PHE A 47 10.44 9.74 -9.36
CA PHE A 47 10.83 11.12 -9.45
C PHE A 47 11.68 11.44 -8.23
N GLY A 48 12.94 11.81 -8.48
CA GLY A 48 13.83 12.22 -7.40
C GLY A 48 13.25 13.45 -6.70
N LEU A 49 13.44 13.55 -5.38
CA LEU A 49 12.88 14.58 -4.50
C LEU A 49 13.22 16.05 -4.86
N ASN A 50 13.81 16.35 -6.02
CA ASN A 50 14.16 17.70 -6.48
C ASN A 50 14.45 17.74 -8.00
N LEU A 51 13.92 16.81 -8.80
CA LEU A 51 14.17 16.80 -10.24
C LEU A 51 12.85 16.98 -10.99
N ASP A 52 12.73 18.10 -11.70
CA ASP A 52 11.69 18.34 -12.73
C ASP A 52 11.71 17.29 -13.85
N THR A 53 12.68 16.37 -13.82
CA THR A 53 12.85 15.31 -14.81
C THR A 53 12.50 13.94 -14.20
N PRO A 54 11.48 13.24 -14.75
CA PRO A 54 11.23 11.84 -14.42
C PRO A 54 12.49 11.01 -14.61
N LYS A 55 12.96 10.34 -13.54
CA LYS A 55 13.98 9.31 -13.67
C LYS A 55 13.30 7.94 -13.60
N VAL A 56 13.35 7.22 -14.71
CA VAL A 56 12.94 5.81 -14.71
C VAL A 56 14.01 5.03 -13.95
N VAL A 57 13.65 4.46 -12.80
CA VAL A 57 14.56 3.66 -11.99
C VAL A 57 14.13 2.20 -12.07
N ASN A 58 15.09 1.33 -12.37
CA ASN A 58 14.87 -0.11 -12.31
C ASN A 58 14.74 -0.54 -10.85
N ARG A 59 13.61 -1.17 -10.52
CA ARG A 59 13.46 -1.80 -9.21
C ARG A 59 14.24 -3.09 -9.16
N ARG A 60 14.69 -3.44 -7.96
CA ARG A 60 15.13 -4.81 -7.69
C ARG A 60 13.94 -5.75 -8.01
N PRO A 61 14.19 -6.89 -8.68
CA PRO A 61 13.17 -7.89 -8.88
C PRO A 61 12.50 -8.24 -7.55
N ARG A 62 11.18 -8.40 -7.56
CA ARG A 62 10.48 -8.97 -6.39
C ARG A 62 10.86 -10.44 -6.29
N GLU A 63 10.96 -10.94 -5.07
CA GLU A 63 11.18 -12.38 -4.82
C GLU A 63 9.97 -13.20 -5.28
N HIS A 64 8.77 -12.65 -5.13
CA HIS A 64 7.52 -13.26 -5.60
C HIS A 64 6.49 -12.21 -6.06
N ASN A 65 5.48 -12.67 -6.80
CA ASN A 65 4.37 -11.83 -7.26
C ASN A 65 3.19 -11.79 -6.28
N HIS A 66 3.29 -12.46 -5.13
CA HIS A 66 2.25 -12.45 -4.11
C HIS A 66 2.11 -11.08 -3.45
N PRO A 67 0.89 -10.70 -2.99
CA PRO A 67 0.69 -9.52 -2.17
C PRO A 67 1.51 -9.58 -0.88
N VAL A 68 1.96 -8.42 -0.41
CA VAL A 68 2.69 -8.27 0.85
C VAL A 68 1.83 -7.42 1.79
N VAL A 69 1.67 -7.87 3.04
CA VAL A 69 0.94 -7.13 4.07
C VAL A 69 1.95 -6.30 4.88
N HIS A 70 1.67 -5.01 5.02
CA HIS A 70 2.44 -4.09 5.84
C HIS A 70 1.59 -3.65 7.03
N TYR A 71 2.12 -3.83 8.24
CA TYR A 71 1.47 -3.39 9.47
C TYR A 71 2.08 -2.07 9.94
N GLY A 72 1.27 -1.04 10.11
CA GLY A 72 1.73 0.24 10.62
C GLY A 72 0.65 1.30 10.64
N LEU A 73 1.08 2.55 10.85
CA LEU A 73 0.18 3.69 10.97
C LEU A 73 -0.36 4.11 9.60
N ILE A 74 -1.67 4.35 9.57
CA ILE A 74 -2.38 4.94 8.45
C ILE A 74 -2.81 6.34 8.87
N ALA A 75 -2.34 7.37 8.17
CA ALA A 75 -2.74 8.74 8.42
C ALA A 75 -4.00 9.08 7.60
N SER A 76 -4.97 9.70 8.25
CA SER A 76 -6.22 10.12 7.65
C SER A 76 -6.27 11.64 7.52
N GLY A 77 -6.74 12.15 6.38
CA GLY A 77 -6.93 13.59 6.18
C GLY A 77 -7.97 13.91 5.11
N ASN A 78 -8.49 15.12 5.09
CA ASN A 78 -9.53 15.53 4.13
C ASN A 78 -8.99 16.00 2.77
N GLN A 79 -7.69 15.84 2.51
CA GLN A 79 -7.04 16.28 1.27
C GLN A 79 -6.19 15.14 0.71
N VAL A 80 -6.16 15.06 -0.62
CA VAL A 80 -5.27 14.14 -1.32
C VAL A 80 -3.82 14.59 -1.08
N MET A 81 -3.00 13.71 -0.52
CA MET A 81 -1.55 13.95 -0.42
C MET A 81 -0.91 13.84 -1.80
N LYS A 82 -0.36 14.94 -2.30
CA LYS A 82 0.35 15.04 -3.60
C LYS A 82 1.73 15.69 -3.46
N ASP A 83 2.28 15.71 -2.25
CA ASP A 83 3.57 16.35 -1.95
C ASP A 83 4.43 15.37 -1.14
N GLY A 84 5.48 14.86 -1.79
CA GLY A 84 6.37 13.86 -1.19
C GLY A 84 7.17 14.39 -0.01
N MET A 85 7.55 15.68 -0.02
CA MET A 85 8.30 16.30 1.08
C MET A 85 7.39 16.47 2.30
N LYS A 86 6.17 16.95 2.09
CA LYS A 86 5.15 17.06 3.15
C LYS A 86 4.77 15.69 3.71
N ARG A 87 4.60 14.68 2.84
CA ARG A 87 4.36 13.29 3.21
C ARG A 87 5.44 12.77 4.15
N ASP A 88 6.71 12.93 3.77
CA ASP A 88 7.85 12.41 4.54
C ASP A 88 7.99 13.15 5.89
N LEU A 89 7.78 14.46 5.90
CA LEU A 89 7.75 15.27 7.13
C LEU A 89 6.66 14.78 8.09
N ILE A 90 5.43 14.63 7.61
CA ILE A 90 4.30 14.15 8.43
C ILE A 90 4.57 12.72 8.92
N SER A 91 5.10 11.85 8.05
CA SER A 91 5.42 10.48 8.44
C SER A 91 6.43 10.45 9.59
N GLN A 92 7.49 11.25 9.52
CA GLN A 92 8.48 11.34 10.61
C GLN A 92 7.86 11.91 11.90
N GLN A 93 7.05 12.97 11.80
CA GLN A 93 6.42 13.60 12.96
C GLN A 93 5.36 12.73 13.64
N ALA A 94 4.65 11.90 12.87
CA ALA A 94 3.54 11.08 13.36
C ALA A 94 3.94 9.63 13.68
N GLY A 95 5.23 9.31 13.74
CA GLY A 95 5.72 8.00 14.19
C GLY A 95 5.82 6.94 13.09
N SER A 96 6.28 7.33 11.90
CA SER A 96 6.47 6.46 10.72
C SER A 96 5.16 5.96 10.09
N VAL A 97 4.39 6.90 9.55
CA VAL A 97 3.19 6.61 8.74
C VAL A 97 3.58 5.84 7.47
N LEU A 98 2.85 4.74 7.20
CA LEU A 98 3.06 3.90 6.02
C LEU A 98 2.08 4.18 4.89
N CYS A 99 0.91 4.74 5.19
CA CYS A 99 -0.16 4.97 4.22
C CYS A 99 -0.92 6.26 4.56
N PHE A 100 -1.29 7.02 3.53
CA PHE A 100 -2.16 8.17 3.63
C PHE A 100 -3.47 7.88 2.91
N GLU A 101 -4.59 8.16 3.56
CA GLU A 101 -5.94 7.94 3.04
C GLU A 101 -6.89 9.04 3.56
N MET A 102 -8.16 9.00 3.17
CA MET A 102 -9.06 10.14 3.39
C MET A 102 -10.35 9.83 4.17
N GLU A 103 -10.62 8.58 4.51
CA GLU A 103 -11.96 8.20 5.00
C GLU A 103 -11.97 7.54 6.38
N ALA A 104 -10.89 6.88 6.79
CA ALA A 104 -10.91 5.99 7.94
C ALA A 104 -11.16 6.72 9.27
N ALA A 105 -10.62 7.94 9.45
CA ALA A 105 -10.80 8.68 10.70
C ALA A 105 -12.26 9.00 11.02
N GLY A 106 -13.13 9.12 10.01
CA GLY A 106 -14.55 9.39 10.23
C GLY A 106 -15.32 8.25 10.92
N PHE A 107 -14.78 7.03 10.92
CA PHE A 107 -15.45 5.85 11.47
C PHE A 107 -14.75 5.27 12.70
N MET A 108 -13.48 5.63 12.96
CA MET A 108 -12.69 5.06 14.05
C MET A 108 -13.27 5.38 15.45
N ASP A 109 -13.96 6.51 15.60
CA ASP A 109 -14.58 6.90 16.88
C ASP A 109 -15.97 6.27 17.11
N THR A 110 -16.52 5.58 16.10
CA THR A 110 -17.90 5.07 16.14
C THR A 110 -17.99 3.59 16.52
N PHE A 111 -17.01 2.76 16.10
CA PHE A 111 -16.98 1.34 16.44
C PHE A 111 -15.57 0.74 16.34
N PRO A 112 -15.28 -0.37 17.05
CA PRO A 112 -14.02 -1.08 16.90
C PRO A 112 -13.85 -1.60 15.47
N CYS A 113 -12.83 -1.12 14.75
CA CYS A 113 -12.57 -1.50 13.36
C CYS A 113 -11.08 -1.75 13.09
N LEU A 114 -10.82 -2.49 12.01
CA LEU A 114 -9.48 -2.67 11.43
C LEU A 114 -9.48 -2.09 10.02
N VAL A 115 -8.58 -1.16 9.75
CA VAL A 115 -8.47 -0.52 8.43
C VAL A 115 -7.48 -1.31 7.58
N ILE A 116 -7.93 -1.76 6.40
CA ILE A 116 -7.09 -2.44 5.41
C ILE A 116 -7.11 -1.62 4.12
N ARG A 117 -5.93 -1.23 3.64
CA ARG A 117 -5.75 -0.44 2.41
C ARG A 117 -4.76 -1.11 1.47
N GLY A 118 -5.05 -1.05 0.17
CA GLY A 118 -4.06 -1.34 -0.88
C GLY A 118 -3.32 -0.07 -1.28
N ILE A 119 -2.04 -0.18 -1.62
CA ILE A 119 -1.24 0.94 -2.09
C ILE A 119 -1.51 1.16 -3.59
N CYS A 120 -1.99 2.34 -3.96
CA CYS A 120 -2.31 2.71 -5.35
C CYS A 120 -1.39 3.80 -5.93
N ASP A 121 -0.78 4.64 -5.09
CA ASP A 121 0.18 5.68 -5.48
C ASP A 121 1.22 5.92 -4.37
N TYR A 122 2.15 6.84 -4.60
CA TYR A 122 3.23 7.19 -3.65
C TYR A 122 3.00 8.51 -2.92
N CYS A 123 1.81 9.12 -3.05
CA CYS A 123 1.48 10.38 -2.37
C CYS A 123 2.47 11.52 -2.68
N ASP A 124 2.97 11.57 -3.91
CA ASP A 124 3.83 12.63 -4.44
C ASP A 124 3.17 13.35 -5.62
N VAL A 125 3.88 14.31 -6.20
CA VAL A 125 3.36 15.15 -7.30
C VAL A 125 3.09 14.35 -8.59
N HIS A 126 3.45 13.06 -8.61
CA HIS A 126 3.30 12.15 -9.74
C HIS A 126 2.24 11.10 -9.53
N LYS A 127 1.29 11.39 -8.63
CA LYS A 127 0.02 10.67 -8.57
C LYS A 127 -0.56 10.59 -9.98
N ASN A 128 -0.51 9.39 -10.56
CA ASN A 128 -1.13 9.10 -11.85
C ASN A 128 -2.63 8.90 -11.58
N ASP A 129 -3.47 9.76 -12.15
CA ASP A 129 -4.91 9.53 -12.25
C ASP A 129 -5.22 8.45 -13.32
#